data_AF-A0A5C7HZL4-F1
#
_entry.id   AF-A0A5C7HZL4-F1
#
_cell.length_a   1.000
_cell.length_b   1.000
_cell.length_c   1.000
_cell.angle_alpha   90.00
_cell.angle_beta   90.00
_cell.angle_gamma   90.00
#
_symmetry.space_group_name_H-M   'P 1'
#
loop_
_entity.id
_entity.type
_entity.pdbx_description
1 polymer ?
#
loop_
_entity_poly.entity_id
_entity_poly.type
_entity_poly.pdbx_seq_one_letter_code
_entity_poly.pdbx_strand_id
1 'polypeptide(L)'
;MSSALMVVASLIATMAFQVAINPPGSVWQDNSNSGAGAPQSSERPHSAGSAILSDKNPSSYSLLMNFNTTGFMASVSIMLLQISGLPIGRKFLMWILLVIMWIAISAMTFTYIYTLIFLTEQIDETLDTGLGTAGFIWLGLMGILFLGHVIRLIKKMIKCVRKSIRQPRQPSSNMA
;
A
#
# COMPACT_ATOMS: atom_id res chain seq x y z
N MET A 1 -4.52 16.00 15.80
CA MET A 1 -4.46 15.45 14.42
C MET A 1 -3.55 14.22 14.30
N SER A 2 -2.68 13.93 15.27
CA SER A 2 -1.79 12.75 15.21
C SER A 2 -2.52 11.42 15.43
N SER A 3 -3.45 11.37 16.39
CA SER A 3 -4.08 10.12 16.83
C SER A 3 -4.84 9.38 15.73
N ALA A 4 -5.62 10.08 14.89
CA ALA A 4 -6.36 9.46 13.80
C ALA A 4 -5.44 8.86 12.73
N LEU A 5 -4.37 9.56 12.35
CA LEU A 5 -3.39 9.04 11.37
C LEU A 5 -2.62 7.84 11.92
N MET A 6 -2.30 7.87 13.22
CA MET A 6 -1.62 6.77 13.91
C MET A 6 -2.50 5.51 13.93
N VAL A 7 -3.79 5.69 14.24
CA VAL A 7 -4.79 4.60 14.21
C VAL A 7 -4.88 4.01 12.81
N VAL A 8 -5.06 4.84 11.77
CA VAL A 8 -5.15 4.36 10.38
C VAL A 8 -3.87 3.62 9.96
N ALA A 9 -2.68 4.16 10.26
CA ALA A 9 -1.43 3.48 9.96
C ALA A 9 -1.31 2.13 10.69
N SER A 10 -1.76 2.05 11.94
CA SER A 10 -1.75 0.79 12.71
C SER A 10 -2.69 -0.25 12.11
N LEU A 11 -3.90 0.15 11.74
CA LEU A 11 -4.84 -0.72 11.04
C LEU A 11 -4.27 -1.23 9.72
N ILE A 12 -3.69 -0.35 8.90
CA ILE A 12 -3.09 -0.76 7.62
C ILE A 12 -1.93 -1.74 7.86
N ALA A 13 -1.04 -1.45 8.81
CA ALA A 13 0.07 -2.34 9.13
C ALA A 13 -0.41 -3.73 9.61
N THR A 14 -1.44 -3.78 10.46
CA THR A 14 -2.03 -5.03 10.93
C THR A 14 -2.65 -5.84 9.78
N MET A 15 -3.40 -5.19 8.89
CA MET A 15 -4.01 -5.86 7.73
C MET A 15 -2.93 -6.41 6.79
N ALA A 16 -1.85 -5.66 6.54
CA ALA A 16 -0.74 -6.14 5.72
C ALA A 16 -0.05 -7.35 6.32
N PHE A 17 0.17 -7.29 7.64
CA PHE A 17 0.83 -8.36 8.38
C PHE A 17 0.00 -9.64 8.32
N GLN A 18 -1.33 -9.53 8.46
CA GLN A 18 -2.23 -10.67 8.33
C GLN A 18 -2.13 -11.34 6.96
N VAL A 19 -2.09 -10.56 5.87
CA VAL A 19 -1.93 -11.09 4.50
C VAL A 19 -0.56 -11.73 4.29
N ALA A 20 0.50 -11.18 4.91
CA ALA A 20 1.85 -11.72 4.77
C ALA A 20 2.02 -13.09 5.44
N ILE A 21 1.43 -13.29 6.63
CA ILE A 21 1.53 -14.57 7.36
C ILE A 21 0.50 -15.60 6.90
N ASN A 22 -0.63 -15.14 6.35
CA ASN A 22 -1.70 -15.99 5.83
C ASN A 22 -2.05 -15.54 4.40
N PRO A 23 -1.23 -15.88 3.40
CA PRO A 23 -1.49 -15.49 2.03
C PRO A 23 -2.81 -16.11 1.53
N PRO A 24 -3.51 -15.43 0.60
CA PRO A 24 -4.72 -15.96 0.00
C PRO A 24 -4.41 -17.27 -0.74
N GLY A 25 -5.21 -18.30 -0.49
CA GLY A 25 -4.93 -19.67 -0.89
C GLY A 25 -4.17 -20.49 0.16
N SER A 26 -3.78 -19.89 1.30
CA SER A 26 -3.02 -20.53 2.38
C SER A 26 -1.63 -21.00 1.96
N VAL A 27 -0.93 -21.63 2.90
CA VAL A 27 0.34 -22.33 2.67
C VAL A 27 0.11 -23.83 2.69
N TRP A 28 0.91 -24.55 1.91
CA TRP A 28 0.94 -26.01 1.96
C TRP A 28 1.29 -26.48 3.37
N GLN A 29 0.54 -27.47 3.86
CA GLN A 29 0.75 -28.08 5.18
C GLN A 29 1.63 -29.33 5.09
N ASP A 30 1.88 -29.82 3.88
CA ASP A 30 2.59 -31.05 3.56
C ASP A 30 3.61 -30.85 2.44
N ASN A 31 4.50 -31.83 2.31
CA ASN A 31 5.46 -31.92 1.21
C ASN A 31 4.92 -32.88 0.15
N SER A 32 4.96 -32.48 -1.12
CA SER A 32 4.72 -33.44 -2.20
C SER A 32 5.93 -34.36 -2.34
N ASN A 33 5.77 -35.65 -2.02
CA ASN A 33 6.80 -36.64 -2.31
C ASN A 33 6.74 -37.00 -3.80
N SER A 34 7.66 -36.45 -4.61
CA SER A 34 7.94 -36.94 -5.96
C SER A 34 8.75 -38.25 -5.94
N GLY A 35 8.32 -39.21 -5.11
CA GLY A 35 8.92 -40.54 -5.04
C GLY A 35 8.36 -41.43 -6.16
N ALA A 36 9.22 -42.23 -6.80
CA ALA A 36 8.85 -43.20 -7.82
C ALA A 36 7.83 -44.22 -7.26
N GLY A 37 6.54 -43.93 -7.40
CA GLY A 37 5.45 -44.74 -6.84
C GLY A 37 4.28 -43.94 -6.28
N ALA A 38 4.39 -42.60 -6.13
CA ALA A 38 3.24 -41.76 -5.81
C ALA A 38 2.24 -41.76 -6.98
N PRO A 39 0.92 -41.75 -6.72
CA PRO A 39 -0.08 -41.50 -7.77
C PRO A 39 0.31 -40.22 -8.50
N GLN A 40 0.12 -40.16 -9.82
CA GLN A 40 0.27 -38.90 -10.57
C GLN A 40 -0.81 -37.92 -10.12
N SER A 41 -0.66 -37.32 -8.93
CA SER A 41 -1.34 -36.08 -8.63
C SER A 41 -0.79 -35.05 -9.59
N SER A 42 -1.69 -34.31 -10.24
CA SER A 42 -1.38 -33.31 -11.25
C SER A 42 -0.72 -32.05 -10.65
N GLU A 43 -0.16 -32.17 -9.46
CA GLU A 43 0.26 -31.08 -8.59
C GLU A 43 1.77 -30.90 -8.69
N ARG A 44 2.21 -29.65 -8.85
CA ARG A 44 3.63 -29.31 -8.94
C ARG A 44 4.34 -29.69 -7.63
N PRO A 45 5.64 -30.01 -7.66
CA PRO A 45 6.40 -30.25 -6.44
C PRO A 45 6.30 -29.06 -5.48
N HIS A 46 5.82 -29.28 -4.25
CA HIS A 46 5.66 -28.26 -3.22
C HIS A 46 6.21 -28.73 -1.87
N SER A 47 6.60 -27.75 -1.05
CA SER A 47 7.09 -27.95 0.31
C SER A 47 6.14 -27.30 1.30
N ALA A 48 5.99 -27.89 2.47
CA ALA A 48 5.27 -27.32 3.58
C ALA A 48 5.82 -25.92 3.91
N GLY A 49 4.92 -24.96 4.09
CA GLY A 49 5.25 -23.55 4.27
C GLY A 49 5.35 -22.72 2.98
N SER A 50 5.36 -23.35 1.79
CA SER A 50 5.23 -22.61 0.53
C SER A 50 3.80 -22.14 0.31
N ALA A 51 3.62 -20.89 -0.13
CA ALA A 51 2.31 -20.35 -0.44
C ALA A 51 1.72 -21.07 -1.67
N ILE A 52 0.49 -21.58 -1.56
CA ILE A 52 -0.20 -22.29 -2.65
C ILE A 52 -0.35 -21.38 -3.88
N LEU A 53 -0.54 -20.08 -3.64
CA LEU A 53 -0.60 -19.06 -4.68
C LEU A 53 0.71 -18.94 -5.48
N SER A 54 1.86 -19.13 -4.84
CA SER A 54 3.17 -19.10 -5.51
C SER A 54 3.32 -20.23 -6.51
N ASP A 55 2.76 -21.41 -6.21
CA ASP A 55 2.88 -22.59 -7.06
C ASP A 55 1.88 -22.56 -8.23
N LYS A 56 0.69 -22.00 -8.02
CA LYS A 56 -0.30 -21.80 -9.09
C LYS A 56 0.09 -20.66 -10.03
N ASN A 57 0.43 -19.50 -9.50
CA ASN A 57 0.75 -18.31 -10.29
C ASN A 57 1.85 -17.44 -9.64
N PRO A 58 3.14 -17.73 -9.90
CA PRO A 58 4.26 -17.08 -9.22
C PRO A 58 4.38 -15.57 -9.52
N SER A 59 3.97 -15.15 -10.72
CA SER A 59 3.99 -13.74 -11.13
C SER A 59 2.99 -12.91 -10.33
N SER A 60 1.77 -13.41 -10.19
CA SER A 60 0.70 -12.81 -9.39
C SER A 60 1.05 -12.73 -7.91
N TYR A 61 1.62 -13.81 -7.37
CA TYR A 61 2.08 -13.87 -5.99
C TYR A 61 3.17 -12.81 -5.69
N SER A 62 4.17 -12.70 -6.56
CA SER A 62 5.26 -11.72 -6.40
C SER A 62 4.74 -10.28 -6.41
N LEU A 63 3.80 -9.98 -7.31
CA LEU A 63 3.19 -8.66 -7.41
C LEU A 63 2.38 -8.32 -6.15
N LEU A 64 1.58 -9.27 -5.68
CA LEU A 64 0.79 -9.15 -4.45
C LEU A 64 1.67 -8.87 -3.22
N MET A 65 2.75 -9.65 -3.07
CA MET A 65 3.66 -9.51 -1.93
C MET A 65 4.42 -8.17 -1.96
N ASN A 66 4.81 -7.71 -3.15
CA ASN A 66 5.48 -6.41 -3.33
C ASN A 66 4.58 -5.24 -2.92
N PHE A 67 3.32 -5.22 -3.37
CA PHE A 67 2.37 -4.16 -3.00
C PHE A 67 2.01 -4.21 -1.51
N ASN A 68 1.79 -5.41 -0.96
CA ASN A 68 1.51 -5.59 0.46
C ASN A 68 2.66 -5.08 1.35
N THR A 69 3.90 -5.45 1.01
CA THR A 69 5.11 -5.00 1.71
C THR A 69 5.30 -3.49 1.60
N THR A 70 5.01 -2.91 0.44
CA THR A 70 5.08 -1.45 0.24
C THR A 70 4.08 -0.72 1.15
N GLY A 71 2.84 -1.20 1.24
CA GLY A 71 1.83 -0.66 2.14
C GLY A 71 2.20 -0.81 3.62
N PHE A 72 2.79 -1.93 4.00
CA PHE A 72 3.31 -2.16 5.34
C PHE A 72 4.45 -1.21 5.70
N MET A 73 5.47 -1.12 4.85
CA MET A 73 6.63 -0.25 5.06
C MET A 73 6.23 1.23 5.09
N ALA A 74 5.30 1.65 4.24
CA ALA A 74 4.73 2.99 4.28
C ALA A 74 4.02 3.28 5.61
N SER A 75 3.27 2.32 6.14
CA SER A 75 2.55 2.45 7.42
C SER A 75 3.48 2.52 8.61
N VAL A 76 4.50 1.66 8.67
CA VAL A 76 5.55 1.70 9.71
C VAL A 76 6.32 3.02 9.63
N SER A 77 6.64 3.49 8.42
CA SER A 77 7.28 4.80 8.22
C SER A 77 6.44 5.94 8.78
N ILE A 78 5.11 5.93 8.57
CA ILE A 78 4.18 6.92 9.15
C ILE A 78 4.27 6.90 10.68
N MET A 79 4.24 5.72 11.30
CA MET A 79 4.35 5.60 12.76
C MET A 79 5.67 6.16 13.28
N LEU A 80 6.80 5.77 12.67
CA LEU A 80 8.13 6.23 13.08
C LEU A 80 8.28 7.73 12.94
N LEU A 81 7.82 8.32 11.82
CA LEU A 81 7.82 9.77 11.59
C LEU A 81 6.97 10.52 12.61
N GLN A 82 5.88 9.91 13.06
CA GLN A 82 4.96 10.50 14.02
C GLN A 82 5.47 10.42 15.46
N ILE A 83 6.13 9.31 15.82
CA ILE A 83 6.76 9.08 17.13
C ILE A 83 8.05 9.91 17.29
N SER A 84 8.85 10.05 16.22
CA SER A 84 10.15 10.73 16.27
C SER A 84 10.08 12.24 16.60
N GLY A 85 8.88 12.83 16.63
CA GLY A 85 8.68 14.20 17.12
C GLY A 85 9.48 15.27 16.36
N LEU A 86 9.89 14.99 15.12
CA LEU A 86 10.81 15.83 14.35
C LEU A 86 10.28 17.28 14.27
N PRO A 87 11.10 18.30 14.62
CA PRO A 87 10.71 19.71 14.58
C PRO A 87 10.63 20.28 13.15
N ILE A 88 10.53 19.42 12.14
CA ILE A 88 10.26 19.78 10.76
C ILE A 88 8.90 20.48 10.72
N GLY A 89 8.84 21.64 10.06
CA GLY A 89 7.66 22.52 10.10
C GLY A 89 6.35 21.73 9.99
N ARG A 90 5.48 21.86 11.00
CA ARG A 90 4.28 21.03 11.19
C ARG A 90 3.43 20.84 9.93
N LYS A 91 3.40 21.86 9.05
CA LYS A 91 2.65 21.84 7.78
C LYS A 91 3.29 20.97 6.69
N PHE A 92 4.61 20.81 6.71
CA PHE A 92 5.38 20.00 5.75
C PHE A 92 5.43 18.53 6.18
N LEU A 93 5.65 18.25 7.46
CA LEU A 93 5.59 16.88 7.98
C LEU A 93 4.20 16.26 7.81
N MET A 94 3.14 16.99 8.17
CA MET A 94 1.76 16.55 7.93
C MET A 94 1.46 16.34 6.44
N TRP A 95 2.17 17.06 5.57
CA TRP A 95 2.03 16.89 4.13
C TRP A 95 2.67 15.60 3.63
N ILE A 96 3.90 15.31 4.06
CA ILE A 96 4.60 14.06 3.76
C ILE A 96 3.79 12.87 4.26
N LEU A 97 3.31 12.90 5.50
CA LEU A 97 2.49 11.82 6.07
C LEU A 97 1.24 11.56 5.25
N LEU A 98 0.60 12.61 4.74
CA LEU A 98 -0.58 12.47 3.90
C LEU A 98 -0.24 11.80 2.56
N VAL A 99 0.86 12.19 1.91
CA VAL A 99 1.30 11.56 0.65
C VAL A 99 1.62 10.07 0.86
N ILE A 100 2.38 9.74 1.91
CA ILE A 100 2.71 8.34 2.24
C ILE A 100 1.44 7.54 2.53
N MET A 101 0.46 8.13 3.25
CA MET A 101 -0.82 7.50 3.54
C MET A 101 -1.60 7.18 2.27
N TRP A 102 -1.66 8.11 1.30
CA TRP A 102 -2.32 7.88 0.02
C TRP A 102 -1.71 6.70 -0.74
N ILE A 103 -0.38 6.65 -0.79
CA ILE A 103 0.36 5.55 -1.43
C ILE A 103 0.02 4.21 -0.74
N ALA A 104 0.02 4.18 0.60
CA ALA A 104 -0.31 2.99 1.36
C ALA A 104 -1.75 2.50 1.08
N ILE A 105 -2.73 3.41 1.11
CA ILE A 105 -4.15 3.08 0.86
C ILE A 105 -4.35 2.54 -0.56
N SER A 106 -3.73 3.18 -1.57
CA SER A 106 -3.83 2.72 -2.96
C SER A 106 -3.19 1.35 -3.15
N ALA A 107 -2.00 1.12 -2.57
CA ALA A 107 -1.30 -0.15 -2.68
C ALA A 107 -2.12 -1.28 -2.02
N MET A 108 -2.62 -1.05 -0.81
CA MET A 108 -3.41 -2.05 -0.07
C MET A 108 -4.72 -2.39 -0.74
N THR A 109 -5.40 -1.40 -1.30
CA THR A 109 -6.69 -1.68 -1.96
C THR A 109 -6.49 -2.37 -3.29
N PHE A 110 -5.41 -2.05 -4.02
CA PHE A 110 -5.03 -2.81 -5.20
C PHE A 110 -4.75 -4.28 -4.84
N THR A 111 -3.96 -4.51 -3.79
CA THR A 111 -3.74 -5.85 -3.24
C THR A 111 -5.06 -6.54 -2.90
N TYR A 112 -5.98 -5.87 -2.19
CA TYR A 112 -7.26 -6.44 -1.79
C TYR A 112 -8.15 -6.82 -2.98
N ILE A 113 -8.32 -5.92 -3.96
CA ILE A 113 -9.11 -6.21 -5.17
C ILE A 113 -8.50 -7.39 -5.93
N TYR A 114 -7.18 -7.40 -6.08
CA TYR A 114 -6.46 -8.46 -6.76
C TYR A 114 -6.67 -9.82 -6.07
N THR A 115 -6.62 -9.84 -4.74
CA THR A 115 -6.92 -11.06 -3.97
C THR A 115 -8.35 -11.53 -4.12
N LEU A 116 -9.33 -10.61 -4.19
CA LEU A 116 -10.74 -10.97 -4.35
C LEU A 116 -11.02 -11.56 -5.72
N ILE A 117 -10.46 -10.97 -6.78
CA ILE A 117 -10.58 -11.50 -8.15
C ILE A 117 -10.00 -12.91 -8.20
N PHE A 118 -8.75 -13.09 -7.73
CA PHE A 118 -8.10 -14.40 -7.74
C PHE A 118 -8.85 -15.47 -6.94
N LEU A 119 -9.40 -15.11 -5.78
CA LEU A 119 -10.13 -16.05 -4.93
C LEU A 119 -11.52 -16.38 -5.49
N THR A 120 -12.14 -15.43 -6.22
CA THR A 120 -13.49 -15.56 -6.79
C THR A 120 -13.50 -16.24 -8.16
N GLU A 121 -12.42 -16.14 -8.93
CA GLU A 121 -12.19 -16.86 -10.20
C GLU A 121 -12.44 -18.39 -10.05
N GLN A 122 -12.31 -18.91 -8.83
CA GLN A 122 -12.53 -20.32 -8.54
C GLN A 122 -14.01 -20.68 -8.19
N ILE A 123 -14.93 -19.71 -8.05
CA ILE A 123 -16.28 -19.94 -7.49
C ILE A 123 -17.43 -19.50 -8.43
N ASP A 124 -17.40 -18.34 -9.11
CA ASP A 124 -18.51 -17.88 -9.98
C ASP A 124 -18.14 -16.70 -10.91
N GLU A 125 -18.41 -16.82 -12.23
CA GLU A 125 -18.09 -15.78 -13.24
C GLU A 125 -18.88 -14.47 -13.10
N THR A 126 -20.11 -14.54 -12.56
CA THR A 126 -20.97 -13.35 -12.40
C THR A 126 -20.51 -12.43 -11.27
N LEU A 127 -19.86 -12.97 -10.22
CA LEU A 127 -19.30 -12.19 -9.12
C LEU A 127 -18.00 -11.48 -9.52
N ASP A 128 -17.21 -12.08 -10.40
CA ASP A 128 -15.94 -11.51 -10.87
C ASP A 128 -16.14 -10.19 -11.65
N THR A 129 -17.13 -10.17 -12.55
CA THR A 129 -17.47 -8.95 -13.32
C THR A 129 -17.96 -7.81 -12.43
N GLY A 130 -18.73 -8.12 -11.37
CA GLY A 130 -19.21 -7.15 -10.38
C GLY A 130 -18.07 -6.57 -9.51
N LEU A 131 -17.13 -7.42 -9.09
CA LEU A 131 -15.97 -7.00 -8.30
C LEU A 131 -15.00 -6.13 -9.11
N GLY A 132 -14.76 -6.49 -10.38
CA GLY A 132 -13.93 -5.70 -11.29
C GLY A 132 -14.50 -4.30 -11.51
N THR A 133 -15.79 -4.18 -11.81
CA THR A 133 -16.46 -2.87 -12.00
C THR A 133 -16.44 -2.01 -10.74
N ALA A 134 -16.69 -2.60 -9.56
CA ALA A 134 -16.55 -1.89 -8.28
C ALA A 134 -15.12 -1.38 -8.05
N GLY A 135 -14.11 -2.19 -8.40
CA GLY A 135 -12.70 -1.82 -8.33
C GLY A 135 -12.34 -0.62 -9.22
N PHE A 136 -12.85 -0.58 -10.46
CA PHE A 136 -12.65 0.57 -11.36
C PHE A 136 -13.31 1.85 -10.86
N ILE A 137 -14.53 1.76 -10.31
CA ILE A 137 -15.23 2.91 -9.72
C ILE A 137 -14.42 3.45 -8.53
N TRP A 138 -13.94 2.56 -7.66
CA TRP A 138 -13.12 2.94 -6.51
C TRP A 138 -11.78 3.56 -6.93
N LEU A 139 -11.11 3.00 -7.94
CA LEU A 139 -9.88 3.56 -8.52
C LEU A 139 -10.12 4.97 -9.10
N GLY A 140 -11.24 5.17 -9.80
CA GLY A 140 -11.64 6.47 -10.33
C GLY A 140 -11.84 7.51 -9.22
N LEU A 141 -12.56 7.13 -8.15
CA LEU A 141 -12.76 7.99 -6.98
C LEU A 141 -11.43 8.36 -6.32
N MET A 142 -10.54 7.39 -6.10
CA MET A 142 -9.23 7.61 -5.50
C MET A 142 -8.34 8.48 -6.38
N GLY A 143 -8.38 8.30 -7.70
CA GLY A 143 -7.68 9.15 -8.66
C GLY A 143 -8.11 10.61 -8.59
N ILE A 144 -9.43 10.86 -8.51
CA ILE A 144 -9.99 12.22 -8.36
C ILE A 144 -9.53 12.86 -7.05
N LEU A 145 -9.58 12.12 -5.94
CA LEU A 145 -9.18 12.63 -4.63
C LEU A 145 -7.67 12.92 -4.57
N PHE A 146 -6.84 12.03 -5.14
CA PHE A 146 -5.41 12.24 -5.26
C PHE A 146 -5.11 13.50 -6.09
N LEU A 147 -5.75 13.66 -7.25
CA LEU A 147 -5.59 14.83 -8.12
C LEU A 147 -6.00 16.12 -7.39
N GLY A 148 -7.12 16.11 -6.66
CA GLY A 148 -7.57 17.23 -5.84
C GLY A 148 -6.55 17.61 -4.75
N HIS A 149 -5.95 16.62 -4.10
CA HIS A 149 -4.85 16.84 -3.19
C HIS A 149 -3.64 17.44 -3.91
N VAL A 150 -3.13 16.83 -4.98
CA VAL A 150 -1.99 17.35 -5.76
C VAL A 150 -2.20 18.81 -6.19
N ILE A 151 -3.39 19.16 -6.68
CA ILE A 151 -3.72 20.54 -7.08
C ILE A 151 -3.62 21.52 -5.90
N ARG A 152 -4.17 21.17 -4.73
CA ARG A 152 -4.05 22.00 -3.52
C ARG A 152 -2.59 22.25 -3.14
N LEU A 153 -1.72 21.30 -3.44
CA LEU A 153 -0.32 21.29 -3.04
C LEU A 153 0.53 22.11 -3.98
N ILE A 154 0.29 21.97 -5.28
CA ILE A 154 0.85 22.86 -6.29
C ILE A 154 0.46 24.32 -5.98
N LYS A 155 -0.81 24.60 -5.68
CA LYS A 155 -1.26 25.96 -5.30
C LYS A 155 -0.52 26.49 -4.07
N LYS A 156 -0.35 25.66 -3.03
CA LYS A 156 0.32 26.05 -1.78
C LYS A 156 1.82 26.27 -1.99
N MET A 157 2.46 25.43 -2.80
CA MET A 157 3.87 25.52 -3.14
C MET A 157 4.16 26.77 -3.97
N ILE A 158 3.35 27.06 -5.00
CA ILE A 158 3.41 28.31 -5.77
C ILE A 158 3.28 29.53 -4.85
N LYS A 159 2.33 29.51 -3.90
CA LYS A 159 2.15 30.60 -2.94
C LYS A 159 3.37 30.79 -2.04
N CYS A 160 3.99 29.70 -1.56
CA CYS A 160 5.22 29.75 -0.76
C CYS A 160 6.39 30.31 -1.57
N VAL A 161 6.61 29.83 -2.80
CA VAL A 161 7.67 30.31 -3.70
C VAL A 161 7.47 31.80 -3.99
N ARG A 162 6.25 32.21 -4.34
CA ARG A 162 5.93 33.63 -4.60
C ARG A 162 6.18 34.52 -3.37
N LYS A 163 5.91 34.02 -2.16
CA LYS A 163 6.20 34.74 -0.91
C LYS A 163 7.70 34.84 -0.64
N SER A 164 8.46 33.78 -0.92
CA SER A 164 9.92 33.74 -0.76
C SER A 164 10.64 34.65 -1.75
N ILE A 165 10.14 34.77 -2.99
CA ILE A 165 10.67 35.70 -4.00
C ILE A 165 10.34 37.17 -3.63
N ARG A 166 9.19 37.41 -2.97
CA ARG A 166 8.76 38.77 -2.57
C ARG A 166 9.43 39.32 -1.31
N GLN A 167 10.19 38.53 -0.55
CA GLN A 167 11.00 39.07 0.55
C GLN A 167 12.36 39.50 0.00
N PRO A 168 12.66 40.80 -0.12
CA PRO A 168 14.01 41.25 -0.41
C PRO A 168 14.89 40.89 0.81
N ARG A 169 16.13 40.46 0.57
CA ARG A 169 17.16 40.42 1.62
C ARG A 169 17.27 41.82 2.21
N GLN A 170 16.71 42.07 3.40
CA GLN A 170 17.08 43.27 4.16
C GLN A 170 18.57 43.14 4.50
N PRO A 171 19.44 44.07 4.05
CA PRO A 171 20.81 44.09 4.51
C PRO A 171 20.79 44.38 6.02
N SER A 172 21.50 43.58 6.81
CA SER A 172 21.75 43.92 8.21
C SER A 172 22.54 45.23 8.24
N SER A 173 21.88 46.34 8.48
CA SER A 173 22.55 47.58 8.87
C SER A 173 23.03 47.40 10.31
N ASN A 174 24.15 46.70 10.48
CA ASN A 174 24.91 46.79 11.71
C ASN A 174 25.67 48.13 11.67
N MET A 175 25.42 48.87 12.74
CA MET A 175 25.85 50.22 13.01
C MET A 175 27.37 50.33 13.18
N ALA A 176 27.83 51.57 13.01
CA ALA A 176 29.14 52.07 13.41
C ALA A 176 29.50 51.75 14.87
#